data_AF-A0A966NTN7-F1
#
_entry.id   AF-A0A966NTN7-F1
#
_cell.length_a   1.000
_cell.length_b   1.000
_cell.length_c   1.000
_cell.angle_alpha   90.00
_cell.angle_beta   90.00
_cell.angle_gamma   90.00
#
_symmetry.space_group_name_H-M   'P 1'
#
loop_
_entity.id
_entity.type
_entity.pdbx_description
1 polymer ?
#
loop_
_entity_poly.entity_id
_entity_poly.type
_entity_poly.pdbx_seq_one_letter_code
_entity_poly.pdbx_strand_id
1 'polypeptide(L)' 'RRITTHSVRQSRLASFLFVPFNLGWHIAHHTDSGIPFRSLPRYHAALRASGFVTSDYEYPNYRSLWRALRAG' A
#
# COMPACT_ATOMS: atom_id res chain seq x y z
N ARG A 1 15.69 -2.92 12.48
CA ARG A 1 15.56 -2.53 11.05
C ARG A 1 14.53 -1.41 10.96
N ARG A 2 14.91 -0.15 10.66
CA ARG A 2 13.93 0.93 10.43
C ARG A 2 13.25 0.66 9.09
N ILE A 3 12.01 0.22 9.13
CA ILE A 3 11.17 0.06 7.95
C ILE A 3 10.55 1.44 7.70
N THR A 4 11.03 2.17 6.70
CA THR A 4 10.45 3.47 6.32
C THR A 4 9.31 3.31 5.32
N THR A 5 9.29 2.19 4.60
CA THR A 5 8.27 1.88 3.59
C THR A 5 7.03 1.29 4.25
N HIS A 6 6.00 2.12 4.41
CA HIS A 6 4.67 1.69 4.81
C HIS A 6 3.68 2.02 3.68
N SER A 7 2.88 1.04 3.27
CA SER A 7 1.72 1.29 2.40
C SER A 7 0.48 1.58 3.25
N VAL A 8 -0.60 2.03 2.62
CA VAL A 8 -1.89 2.19 3.28
C VAL A 8 -2.85 1.20 2.64
N ARG A 9 -3.62 0.49 3.44
CA ARG A 9 -4.68 -0.38 2.93
C ARG A 9 -5.68 0.46 2.12
N GLN A 10 -5.88 0.05 0.87
CA GLN A 10 -6.73 0.79 -0.05
C GLN A 10 -8.21 0.52 0.20
N SER A 11 -8.98 1.59 0.39
CA SER A 11 -10.44 1.57 0.45
C SER A 11 -11.01 2.30 -0.76
N ARG A 12 -12.26 2.00 -1.17
CA ARG A 12 -12.88 2.62 -2.36
C ARG A 12 -12.83 4.16 -2.31
N LEU A 13 -13.09 4.73 -1.14
CA LEU A 13 -13.04 6.19 -0.94
C LEU A 13 -11.62 6.72 -1.08
N ALA A 14 -10.63 6.04 -0.51
CA ALA A 14 -9.23 6.44 -0.61
C ALA A 14 -8.69 6.31 -2.03
N SER A 15 -9.04 5.22 -2.72
CA SER A 15 -8.68 5.00 -4.12
C SER A 15 -9.35 5.98 -5.07
N PHE A 16 -10.47 6.58 -4.70
CA PHE A 16 -11.10 7.62 -5.51
C PHE A 16 -10.52 9.00 -5.24
N LEU A 17 -10.34 9.39 -3.97
CA LEU A 17 -9.99 10.76 -3.58
C LEU A 17 -8.48 11.04 -3.51
N PHE A 18 -7.68 10.07 -3.06
CA PHE A 18 -6.27 10.31 -2.75
C PHE A 18 -5.32 9.60 -3.72
N VAL A 19 -5.69 8.40 -4.17
CA VAL A 19 -4.83 7.53 -4.97
C VAL A 19 -5.59 6.86 -6.12
N PRO A 20 -6.03 7.65 -7.12
CA PRO A 20 -6.67 7.10 -8.33
C PRO A 20 -5.73 6.16 -9.09
N PHE A 21 -6.29 5.37 -10.01
CA PHE A 21 -5.52 4.45 -10.86
C PHE A 21 -4.67 3.43 -10.09
N ASN A 22 -5.12 2.96 -8.93
CA ASN A 22 -4.40 1.97 -8.12
C ASN A 22 -3.01 2.41 -7.66
N LEU A 23 -2.72 3.72 -7.67
CA LEU A 23 -1.44 4.27 -7.20
C LEU A 23 -1.17 3.93 -5.74
N GLY A 24 -2.21 3.69 -4.94
CA GLY A 24 -2.06 3.34 -3.53
C GLY A 24 -1.29 2.04 -3.25
N TRP A 25 -1.11 1.17 -4.23
CA TRP A 25 -0.33 -0.08 -4.12
C TRP A 25 1.16 0.11 -4.41
N HIS A 26 1.77 1.18 -3.88
CA HIS A 26 3.17 1.53 -4.14
C HIS A 26 4.16 0.40 -3.86
N ILE A 27 3.95 -0.40 -2.79
CA ILE A 27 4.86 -1.52 -2.49
C ILE A 27 4.82 -2.59 -3.58
N ALA A 28 3.64 -2.90 -4.11
CA ALA A 28 3.50 -3.84 -5.21
C ALA A 28 4.12 -3.26 -6.48
N HIS A 29 3.87 -1.98 -6.78
CA HIS A 29 4.44 -1.32 -7.94
C HIS A 29 5.98 -1.28 -7.90
N HIS A 30 6.61 -0.98 -6.77
CA HIS A 30 8.08 -0.99 -6.67
C HIS A 30 8.69 -2.40 -6.63
N THR A 31 7.92 -3.42 -6.24
CA THR A 31 8.38 -4.82 -6.25
C THR A 31 8.48 -5.34 -7.69
N ASP A 32 7.53 -4.96 -8.54
CA ASP A 32 7.60 -5.22 -9.98
C ASP A 32 6.91 -4.08 -10.75
N SER A 33 7.72 -3.13 -11.20
CA SER A 33 7.25 -1.93 -11.91
C SER A 33 6.70 -2.24 -13.30
N GLY A 34 6.89 -3.46 -13.82
CA GLY A 34 6.36 -3.91 -15.11
C GLY A 34 4.87 -4.27 -15.05
N ILE A 35 4.31 -4.46 -13.85
CA ILE A 35 2.90 -4.81 -13.69
C ILE A 35 2.00 -3.60 -13.99
N PRO A 36 1.04 -3.72 -14.93
CA PRO A 36 0.09 -2.65 -15.21
C PRO A 36 -0.70 -2.25 -13.98
N PHE A 37 -0.98 -0.95 -13.82
CA PHE A 37 -1.67 -0.40 -12.65
C PHE A 37 -3.01 -1.12 -12.35
N ARG A 38 -3.72 -1.57 -13.39
CA ARG A 38 -4.99 -2.32 -13.29
C ARG A 38 -4.84 -3.67 -12.58
N SER A 39 -3.67 -4.28 -12.69
CA SER A 39 -3.32 -5.58 -12.12
C SER A 39 -2.70 -5.48 -10.73
N LEU A 40 -2.31 -4.27 -10.29
CA LEU A 40 -1.69 -4.04 -8.97
C LEU A 40 -2.53 -4.55 -7.78
N PRO A 41 -3.87 -4.41 -7.74
CA PRO A 41 -4.65 -4.96 -6.62
C PRO A 41 -4.52 -6.49 -6.51
N ARG A 42 -4.54 -7.18 -7.66
CA ARG A 42 -4.38 -8.63 -7.73
C ARG A 42 -2.96 -9.04 -7.35
N TYR A 43 -1.96 -8.33 -7.86
CA TYR A 43 -0.56 -8.59 -7.54
C TYR A 43 -0.26 -8.37 -6.05
N HIS A 44 -0.79 -7.29 -5.47
CA HIS A 44 -0.65 -7.03 -4.04
C HIS A 44 -1.29 -8.14 -3.19
N ALA A 45 -2.48 -8.64 -3.57
CA ALA A 45 -3.09 -9.77 -2.87
C ALA A 45 -2.20 -11.02 -2.90
N ALA A 46 -1.53 -11.30 -4.03
CA ALA A 46 -0.56 -12.39 -4.13
C ALA A 46 0.67 -12.17 -3.24
N LEU A 47 1.19 -10.93 -3.18
CA LEU A 47 2.30 -10.58 -2.27
C LEU A 47 1.94 -10.71 -0.79
N ARG A 48 0.67 -10.47 -0.42
CA ARG A 48 0.20 -10.75 0.94
C ARG A 48 0.12 -12.26 1.20
N ALA A 49 -0.43 -13.01 0.25
CA ALA A 49 -0.57 -14.45 0.39
C ALA A 49 0.78 -15.17 0.49
N SER A 50 1.83 -14.65 -0.16
CA SER A 50 3.20 -15.17 -0.05
C SER A 50 3.93 -14.76 1.24
N GLY A 51 3.35 -13.87 2.05
CA GLY A 51 3.99 -13.31 3.23
C GLY A 51 5.04 -12.23 2.93
N PHE A 52 5.19 -11.81 1.66
CA PHE A 52 6.08 -10.73 1.27
C PHE A 52 5.62 -9.36 1.80
N VAL A 53 4.29 -9.12 1.78
CA VAL A 53 3.67 -7.96 2.44
C VAL A 53 2.91 -8.43 3.68
N THR A 54 3.41 -8.06 4.86
CA THR A 54 2.73 -8.29 6.13
C THR A 54 1.98 -7.04 6.61
N SER A 55 1.14 -7.19 7.64
CA SER A 55 0.46 -6.07 8.30
C SER A 55 1.42 -5.02 8.86
N ASP A 56 2.67 -5.39 9.15
CA ASP A 56 3.68 -4.48 9.71
C ASP A 56 4.13 -3.44 8.69
N TYR A 57 3.98 -3.75 7.40
CA TYR A 57 4.29 -2.84 6.29
C TYR A 57 3.09 -1.99 5.87
N GLU A 58 1.94 -2.07 6.56
CA GLU A 58 0.74 -1.34 6.15
C GLU A 58 0.00 -0.63 7.29
N TYR A 59 -0.34 0.63 7.04
CA TYR A 59 -1.34 1.32 7.85
C TYR A 59 -2.76 0.89 7.44
N PRO A 60 -3.67 0.71 8.40
CA PRO A 60 -5.05 0.31 8.10
C PRO A 60 -5.84 1.42 7.38
N ASN A 61 -5.42 2.68 7.51
CA ASN A 61 -6.03 3.85 6.86
C ASN A 61 -5.08 5.07 6.92
N TYR A 62 -5.38 6.10 6.12
CA TYR A 62 -4.62 7.35 6.08
C TYR A 62 -4.59 8.10 7.43
N ARG A 63 -5.63 8.01 8.25
CA ARG A 63 -5.62 8.65 9.59
C ARG A 63 -4.55 8.05 10.50
N SER A 64 -4.33 6.74 10.40
CA SER A 64 -3.29 6.03 11.17
C SER A 64 -1.90 6.42 10.69
N LEU A 65 -1.71 6.53 9.37
CA LEU A 65 -0.49 7.07 8.77
C LEU A 65 -0.21 8.49 9.28
N TRP A 66 -1.18 9.41 9.19
CA TRP A 66 -0.99 10.79 9.63
C TRP A 66 -0.69 10.90 11.12
N ARG A 67 -1.32 10.07 11.95
CA ARG A 67 -1.00 10.01 13.39
C ARG A 67 0.43 9.56 13.63
N ALA A 68 0.92 8.55 12.91
CA ALA A 68 2.29 8.07 13.01
C ALA A 68 3.29 9.14 12.53
N LEU A 69 2.99 9.82 11.41
CA LEU A 69 3.83 10.90 10.87
C LEU A 69 3.88 12.13 11.78
N ARG A 70 2.81 12.42 12.53
CA ARG A 70 2.77 13.55 13.49
C ARG A 70 3.51 13.25 14.79
N ALA A 71 3.70 11.98 15.13
CA ALA A 71 4.33 11.54 16.38
C ALA A 71 5.83 11.28 16.24
N GLY A 72 6.38 11.37 15.02
CA GLY A 72 7.80 11.25 14.72
C GLY A 72 8.43 12.60 14.39
#